data_AF-A0A2G6DHI5-F1
#
_entry.id   AF-A0A2G6DHI5-F1
#
_cell.length_a   1.000
_cell.length_b   1.000
_cell.length_c   1.000
_cell.angle_alpha   90.00
_cell.angle_beta   90.00
_cell.angle_gamma   90.00
#
_symmetry.space_group_name_H-M   'P 1'
#
loop_
_entity.id
_entity.type
_entity.pdbx_description
1 polymer ?
#
loop_
_entity_poly.entity_id
_entity_poly.type
_entity_poly.pdbx_seq_one_letter_code
_entity_poly.pdbx_strand_id
1 'polypeptide(L)'
;MELLIWGIVIIGILLVIIPFLLGLLVSPHQRATRVELIKAPTIDVWNALSDLSRQTEWRTDLKSVQFKDDDDGMRWVELTKKGEQLVTRKKKEVNQKEILIQIEKGSRVRGTRQAILSSVPGGTRVTFTETSDIRSPFSRIIAQVGSTLDKRLNSYIAQLKNRFKQ
;
A
#
# COMPACT_ATOMS: atom_id res chain seq x y z
N MET A 1 -42.94 -18.01 22.29
CA MET A 1 -42.53 -16.77 21.58
C MET A 1 -41.25 -16.20 22.19
N GLU A 2 -41.17 -16.04 23.51
CA GLU A 2 -39.99 -15.50 24.21
C GLU A 2 -38.68 -16.29 23.97
N LEU A 3 -38.71 -17.63 24.05
CA LEU A 3 -37.52 -18.45 23.77
C LEU A 3 -36.96 -18.26 22.35
N LEU A 4 -37.84 -18.03 21.38
CA LEU A 4 -37.45 -17.78 19.99
C LEU A 4 -36.83 -16.39 19.83
N ILE A 5 -37.38 -15.38 20.51
CA ILE A 5 -36.83 -14.02 20.55
C ILE A 5 -35.42 -14.05 21.17
N TRP A 6 -35.25 -14.71 22.32
CA TRP A 6 -33.95 -14.84 22.97
C TRP A 6 -32.94 -15.61 22.11
N GLY A 7 -33.37 -16.67 21.41
CA GLY A 7 -32.53 -17.38 20.45
C GLY A 7 -32.00 -16.48 19.33
N ILE A 8 -32.86 -15.66 18.74
CA ILE A 8 -32.47 -14.70 17.69
C ILE A 8 -31.51 -13.65 18.24
N VAL A 9 -31.75 -13.13 19.45
CA VAL A 9 -30.87 -12.16 20.11
C VAL A 9 -29.48 -12.74 20.34
N ILE A 10 -29.40 -13.97 20.87
CA ILE A 10 -28.13 -14.66 21.11
C ILE A 10 -27.37 -14.88 19.81
N ILE A 11 -28.04 -15.34 18.75
CA ILE A 11 -27.42 -15.53 17.43
C ILE A 11 -26.90 -14.20 16.89
N GLY A 12 -27.68 -13.12 16.99
CA GLY A 12 -27.26 -11.79 16.56
C GLY A 12 -26.02 -11.29 17.31
N ILE A 13 -25.97 -11.51 18.63
CA ILE A 13 -24.81 -11.17 19.46
C ILE A 13 -23.57 -11.98 19.03
N LEU A 14 -23.73 -13.29 18.84
CA LEU A 14 -22.62 -14.17 18.43
C LEU A 14 -22.07 -13.80 17.05
N LEU A 15 -22.93 -13.39 16.11
CA LEU A 15 -22.51 -12.92 14.78
C LEU A 15 -21.63 -11.66 14.82
N VAL A 16 -21.69 -10.86 15.88
CA VAL A 16 -20.84 -9.68 16.06
C VAL A 16 -19.61 -10.00 16.91
N ILE A 17 -19.81 -10.73 18.02
CA ILE A 17 -18.73 -11.05 18.97
C ILE A 17 -17.68 -11.96 18.33
N ILE A 18 -18.08 -13.00 17.60
CA ILE A 18 -17.13 -13.97 17.05
C ILE A 18 -16.15 -13.29 16.07
N PRO A 19 -16.59 -12.53 15.04
CA PRO A 19 -15.66 -11.83 14.16
C PRO A 19 -14.83 -10.78 14.91
N PHE A 20 -15.39 -10.10 15.91
CA PHE A 20 -14.61 -9.15 16.69
C PHE A 20 -13.44 -9.83 17.42
N LEU A 21 -13.71 -10.94 18.13
CA LEU A 21 -12.69 -11.71 18.85
C LEU A 21 -11.65 -12.32 17.91
N LEU A 22 -12.08 -12.91 16.80
CA LEU A 22 -11.16 -13.40 15.77
C LEU A 22 -10.28 -12.28 15.23
N GLY A 23 -10.83 -11.09 15.04
CA GLY A 23 -10.10 -9.92 14.58
C GLY A 23 -9.01 -9.45 15.56
N LEU A 24 -9.20 -9.66 16.87
CA LEU A 24 -8.18 -9.35 17.87
C LEU A 24 -6.98 -10.29 17.79
N LEU A 25 -7.18 -11.54 17.36
CA LEU A 25 -6.12 -12.53 17.15
C LEU A 25 -5.31 -12.28 15.87
N VAL A 26 -5.89 -11.56 14.90
CA VAL A 26 -5.18 -11.19 13.67
C VAL A 26 -4.22 -10.04 13.94
N SER A 27 -2.99 -10.17 13.41
CA SER A 27 -1.96 -9.14 13.50
C SER A 27 -2.47 -7.80 12.93
N PRO A 28 -2.31 -6.68 13.67
CA PRO A 28 -2.56 -5.34 13.13
C PRO A 28 -1.59 -4.97 12.03
N HIS A 29 -0.41 -5.62 11.97
CA HIS A 29 0.61 -5.37 10.98
C HIS A 29 0.55 -6.41 9.87
N GLN A 30 0.41 -5.93 8.65
CA GLN A 30 0.40 -6.73 7.43
C GLN A 30 1.62 -6.37 6.59
N ARG A 31 2.22 -7.36 5.93
CA ARG A 31 3.38 -7.18 5.06
C ARG A 31 3.22 -8.02 3.80
N ALA A 32 3.43 -7.40 2.65
CA ALA A 32 3.50 -8.07 1.36
C ALA A 32 4.85 -7.76 0.71
N THR A 33 5.53 -8.79 0.19
CA THR A 33 6.78 -8.64 -0.56
C THR A 33 6.67 -9.33 -1.91
N ARG A 34 7.18 -8.69 -2.96
CA ARG A 34 7.23 -9.20 -4.33
C ARG A 34 8.58 -8.90 -4.96
N VAL A 35 9.10 -9.85 -5.73
CA VAL A 35 10.33 -9.68 -6.49
C VAL A 35 9.99 -9.78 -7.97
N GLU A 36 10.32 -8.75 -8.73
CA GLU A 36 9.92 -8.64 -10.13
C GLU A 36 11.10 -8.20 -11.00
N LEU A 37 11.13 -8.70 -12.23
CA LEU A 37 12.02 -8.22 -13.26
C LEU A 37 11.30 -7.16 -14.11
N ILE A 38 11.81 -5.94 -14.09
CA ILE A 38 11.39 -4.86 -14.97
C ILE A 38 12.35 -4.84 -16.16
N LYS A 39 11.83 -4.98 -17.38
CA LYS A 39 12.61 -4.99 -18.63
C LYS A 39 13.03 -3.58 -19.05
N ALA A 40 13.74 -2.88 -18.16
CA ALA A 40 14.25 -1.53 -18.39
C ALA A 40 15.54 -1.29 -17.59
N PRO A 41 16.41 -0.36 -18.03
CA PRO A 41 17.59 0.07 -17.29
C PRO A 41 17.27 0.56 -15.88
N THR A 42 18.19 0.36 -14.93
CA THR A 42 17.97 0.71 -13.52
C THR A 42 17.75 2.20 -13.30
N ILE A 43 18.40 3.05 -14.10
CA ILE A 43 18.16 4.50 -14.06
C ILE A 43 16.72 4.87 -14.43
N ASP A 44 16.13 4.22 -15.42
CA ASP A 44 14.76 4.54 -15.87
C ASP A 44 13.73 4.06 -14.86
N VAL A 45 13.93 2.86 -14.31
CA VAL A 45 13.09 2.32 -13.23
C VAL A 45 13.22 3.18 -11.98
N TRP A 46 14.43 3.62 -11.65
CA TRP A 46 14.67 4.54 -10.55
C TRP A 46 13.90 5.84 -10.75
N ASN A 47 14.08 6.51 -11.89
CA ASN A 47 13.40 7.77 -12.20
C ASN A 47 11.87 7.63 -12.13
N ALA A 48 11.30 6.52 -12.62
CA ALA A 48 9.86 6.27 -12.53
C ALA A 48 9.34 6.13 -11.08
N LEU A 49 10.17 5.63 -10.17
CA LEU A 49 9.84 5.44 -8.75
C LEU A 49 10.13 6.70 -7.91
N SER A 50 11.27 7.36 -8.15
CA SER A 50 11.77 8.49 -7.35
C SER A 50 11.21 9.84 -7.81
N ASP A 51 10.82 9.98 -9.07
CA ASP A 51 10.12 11.18 -9.56
C ASP A 51 8.64 11.11 -9.20
N LEU A 52 8.37 11.51 -7.96
CA LEU A 52 7.05 11.48 -7.33
C LEU A 52 6.03 12.33 -8.10
N SER A 53 6.49 13.44 -8.69
CA SER A 53 5.65 14.39 -9.43
C SER A 53 5.06 13.76 -10.69
N ARG A 54 5.82 12.87 -11.33
CA ARG A 54 5.48 12.20 -12.58
C ARG A 54 4.82 10.84 -12.37
N GLN A 55 4.55 10.44 -11.13
CA GLN A 55 3.90 9.16 -10.88
C GLN A 55 2.49 9.08 -11.45
N THR A 56 1.79 10.21 -11.60
CA THR A 56 0.46 10.29 -12.25
C THR A 56 0.48 9.85 -13.71
N GLU A 57 1.63 9.87 -14.38
CA GLU A 57 1.79 9.43 -15.77
C GLU A 57 1.58 7.91 -15.93
N TRP A 58 1.83 7.14 -14.88
CA TRP A 58 1.78 5.67 -14.96
C TRP A 58 0.93 5.02 -13.88
N ARG A 59 0.72 5.69 -12.74
CA ARG A 59 -0.22 5.26 -11.69
C ARG A 59 -1.63 5.71 -12.01
N THR A 60 -2.44 4.78 -12.52
CA THR A 60 -3.84 5.00 -12.88
C THR A 60 -4.75 5.23 -11.68
N ASP A 61 -4.33 4.88 -10.47
CA ASP A 61 -5.06 5.14 -9.21
C ASP A 61 -4.95 6.60 -8.74
N LEU A 62 -3.93 7.33 -9.19
CA LEU A 62 -3.68 8.72 -8.79
C LEU A 62 -4.43 9.72 -9.67
N LYS A 63 -4.96 10.76 -9.02
CA LYS A 63 -5.53 11.95 -9.66
C LYS A 63 -4.50 13.09 -9.68
N SER A 64 -3.79 13.32 -8.58
CA SER A 64 -2.74 14.33 -8.49
C SER A 64 -1.72 13.99 -7.40
N VAL A 65 -0.54 14.59 -7.53
CA VAL A 65 0.53 14.62 -6.53
C VAL A 65 0.88 16.09 -6.27
N GLN A 66 0.87 16.50 -5.00
CA GLN A 66 1.18 17.87 -4.58
C GLN A 66 2.24 17.85 -3.49
N PHE A 67 3.40 18.46 -3.75
CA PHE A 67 4.43 18.60 -2.72
C PHE A 67 3.97 19.55 -1.63
N LYS A 68 4.50 19.32 -0.42
CA LYS A 68 4.37 20.26 0.69
C LYS A 68 5.66 21.05 0.81
N ASP A 69 5.53 22.36 0.98
CA ASP A 69 6.66 23.30 1.10
C ASP A 69 7.37 23.23 2.47
N ASP A 70 7.03 22.24 3.30
CA ASP A 70 7.40 22.18 4.72
C ASP A 70 8.57 21.22 5.05
N ASP A 71 9.08 20.47 4.08
CA ASP A 71 9.97 19.32 4.33
C ASP A 71 10.96 19.07 3.17
N ASP A 72 11.46 20.12 2.51
CA ASP A 72 12.45 20.04 1.41
C ASP A 72 12.05 19.05 0.29
N GLY A 73 10.76 19.06 -0.09
CA GLY A 73 10.22 18.14 -1.11
C GLY A 73 10.11 16.67 -0.67
N MET A 74 10.43 16.34 0.59
CA MET A 74 10.35 14.97 1.12
C MET A 74 8.93 14.54 1.45
N ARG A 75 7.98 15.47 1.47
CA ARG A 75 6.58 15.23 1.82
C ARG A 75 5.65 15.70 0.71
N TRP A 76 4.66 14.88 0.40
CA TRP A 76 3.65 15.20 -0.61
C TRP A 76 2.29 14.66 -0.19
N VAL A 77 1.30 15.07 -0.97
CA VAL A 77 -0.08 14.61 -0.87
C VAL A 77 -0.43 13.90 -2.16
N GLU A 78 -0.81 12.64 -2.05
CA GLU A 78 -1.43 11.87 -3.12
C GLU A 78 -2.95 12.00 -3.02
N LEU A 79 -3.60 12.53 -4.06
CA LEU A 79 -5.04 12.45 -4.21
C LEU A 79 -5.35 11.31 -5.16
N THR A 80 -6.06 10.29 -4.68
CA THR A 80 -6.50 9.17 -5.51
C THR A 80 -7.73 9.57 -6.34
N LYS A 81 -7.97 8.87 -7.46
CA LYS A 81 -9.20 9.04 -8.26
C LYS A 81 -10.48 8.72 -7.49
N LYS A 82 -10.38 7.97 -6.39
CA LYS A 82 -11.49 7.66 -5.48
C LYS A 82 -11.74 8.74 -4.43
N GLY A 83 -11.00 9.86 -4.47
CA GLY A 83 -11.15 10.98 -3.53
C GLY A 83 -10.42 10.80 -2.20
N GLU A 84 -9.66 9.72 -2.01
CA GLU A 84 -8.83 9.55 -0.82
C GLU A 84 -7.58 10.43 -0.92
N GLN A 85 -7.31 11.19 0.14
CA GLN A 85 -6.11 12.00 0.31
C GLN A 85 -5.14 11.27 1.26
N LEU A 86 -3.94 10.99 0.77
CA LEU A 86 -2.87 10.35 1.52
C LEU A 86 -1.70 11.32 1.64
N VAL A 87 -1.18 11.49 2.86
CA VAL A 87 0.08 12.21 3.07
C VAL A 87 1.19 11.17 2.99
N THR A 88 2.23 11.48 2.24
CA THR A 88 3.34 10.57 1.99
C THR A 88 4.64 11.27 2.29
N ARG A 89 5.61 10.52 2.80
CA ARG A 89 6.94 11.03 3.12
C ARG A 89 8.01 10.05 2.68
N LYS A 90 9.07 10.55 2.07
CA LYS A 90 10.29 9.80 1.78
C LYS A 90 11.09 9.61 3.09
N LYS A 91 11.36 8.37 3.48
CA LYS A 91 12.09 8.01 4.71
C LYS A 91 13.53 7.60 4.45
N LYS A 92 13.80 7.06 3.26
CA LYS A 92 15.14 6.67 2.81
C LYS A 92 15.18 6.76 1.30
N GLU A 93 16.31 7.24 0.79
CA GLU A 93 16.62 7.26 -0.63
C GLU A 93 18.11 7.02 -0.80
N VAL A 94 18.45 5.97 -1.53
CA VAL A 94 19.80 5.63 -1.94
C VAL A 94 19.76 5.53 -3.45
N ASN A 95 20.42 6.48 -4.12
CA ASN A 95 20.36 6.65 -5.57
C ASN A 95 20.50 5.31 -6.30
N GLN A 96 19.54 5.01 -7.19
CA GLN A 96 19.45 3.79 -8.01
C GLN A 96 19.44 2.46 -7.24
N LYS A 97 19.28 2.47 -5.91
CA LYS A 97 19.37 1.27 -5.07
C LYS A 97 18.15 1.07 -4.21
N GLU A 98 17.64 2.10 -3.55
CA GLU A 98 16.58 1.92 -2.57
C GLU A 98 15.76 3.20 -2.38
N ILE A 99 14.44 3.05 -2.37
CA ILE A 99 13.52 4.09 -1.93
C ILE A 99 12.55 3.51 -0.91
N LEU A 100 12.36 4.21 0.21
CA LEU A 100 11.39 3.89 1.25
C LEU A 100 10.47 5.09 1.47
N ILE A 101 9.18 4.84 1.30
CA ILE A 101 8.11 5.83 1.44
C ILE A 101 7.21 5.40 2.61
N GLN A 102 6.90 6.34 3.49
CA GLN A 102 5.88 6.20 4.52
C GLN A 102 4.58 6.81 4.02
N ILE A 103 3.46 6.13 4.28
CA ILE A 103 2.12 6.54 3.87
C ILE A 103 1.32 6.82 5.14
N GLU A 104 0.65 7.97 5.17
CA GLU A 104 -0.10 8.52 6.29
C GLU A 104 -1.51 8.92 5.85
N LYS A 105 -2.47 8.83 6.78
CA LYS A 105 -3.84 9.33 6.61
C LYS A 105 -4.21 10.16 7.82
N GLY A 106 -4.28 11.47 7.64
CA GLY A 106 -4.32 12.43 8.77
C GLY A 106 -3.01 12.36 9.56
N SER A 107 -3.09 12.32 10.89
CA SER A 107 -1.92 12.21 11.79
C SER A 107 -1.40 10.78 11.99
N ARG A 108 -1.94 9.80 11.25
CA ARG A 108 -1.67 8.37 11.51
C ARG A 108 -0.90 7.74 10.36
N VAL A 109 0.18 7.03 10.71
CA VAL A 109 0.90 6.15 9.80
C VAL A 109 -0.01 4.98 9.42
N ARG A 110 -0.12 4.75 8.11
CA ARG A 110 -0.88 3.63 7.53
C ARG A 110 0.02 2.51 7.05
N GLY A 111 1.28 2.78 6.81
CA GLY A 111 2.27 1.77 6.41
C GLY A 111 3.41 2.39 5.63
N THR A 112 4.19 1.52 4.98
CA THR A 112 5.34 1.90 4.17
C THR A 112 5.34 1.17 2.85
N ARG A 113 5.90 1.77 1.81
CA ARG A 113 6.25 1.12 0.55
C ARG A 113 7.75 1.28 0.31
N GLN A 114 8.44 0.17 0.08
CA GLN A 114 9.86 0.10 -0.19
C GLN A 114 10.09 -0.54 -1.55
N ALA A 115 11.05 -0.04 -2.31
CA ALA A 115 11.58 -0.68 -3.50
C ALA A 115 13.10 -0.73 -3.40
N ILE A 116 13.67 -1.93 -3.51
CA ILE A 116 15.11 -2.17 -3.61
C ILE A 116 15.43 -2.64 -5.01
N LEU A 117 16.33 -1.93 -5.69
CA LEU A 117 16.67 -2.14 -7.09
C LEU A 117 18.05 -2.82 -7.20
N SER A 118 18.20 -3.69 -8.18
CA SER A 118 19.48 -4.29 -8.55
C SER A 118 19.52 -4.50 -10.06
N SER A 119 20.59 -4.02 -10.69
CA SER A 119 20.83 -4.26 -12.12
C SER A 119 21.15 -5.75 -12.34
N VAL A 120 20.53 -6.36 -13.34
CA VAL A 120 20.70 -7.77 -13.70
C VAL A 120 20.66 -7.94 -15.22
N PRO A 121 21.17 -9.04 -15.79
CA PRO A 121 20.95 -9.36 -17.19
C PRO A 121 19.44 -9.34 -17.52
N GLY A 122 19.05 -8.57 -18.54
CA GLY A 122 17.66 -8.42 -18.96
C GLY A 122 16.86 -7.30 -18.29
N GLY A 123 17.47 -6.50 -17.40
CA GLY A 123 16.87 -5.25 -16.90
C GLY A 123 17.17 -4.99 -15.42
N THR A 124 16.12 -4.67 -14.66
CA THR A 124 16.24 -4.32 -13.25
C THR A 124 15.38 -5.26 -12.41
N ARG A 125 16.02 -5.97 -11.47
CA ARG A 125 15.30 -6.71 -10.43
C ARG A 125 14.89 -5.72 -9.37
N VAL A 126 13.60 -5.70 -9.03
CA VAL A 126 13.05 -4.86 -7.98
C VAL A 126 12.38 -5.72 -6.92
N THR A 127 12.80 -5.56 -5.68
CA THR A 127 12.12 -6.14 -4.51
C THR A 127 11.22 -5.07 -3.91
N PHE A 128 9.92 -5.23 -4.09
CA PHE A 128 8.91 -4.38 -3.47
C PHE A 128 8.49 -4.97 -2.14
N THR A 129 8.44 -4.13 -1.10
CA THR A 129 7.85 -4.49 0.19
C THR A 129 6.86 -3.41 0.59
N GLU A 130 5.62 -3.80 0.87
CA GLU A 130 4.59 -2.91 1.39
C GLU A 130 4.10 -3.40 2.74
N THR A 131 3.94 -2.48 3.68
CA THR A 131 3.38 -2.75 5.01
C THR A 131 2.09 -1.97 5.18
N SER A 132 1.22 -2.46 6.07
CA SER A 132 -0.01 -1.78 6.45
C SER A 132 -0.29 -1.95 7.95
N ASP A 133 -0.75 -0.89 8.60
CA ASP A 133 -1.24 -0.89 9.98
C ASP A 133 -2.77 -0.79 10.00
N ILE A 134 -3.43 -1.86 10.45
CA ILE A 134 -4.87 -2.04 10.49
C ILE A 134 -5.32 -2.21 11.95
N ARG A 135 -5.76 -1.10 12.55
CA ARG A 135 -6.17 -1.12 13.96
C ARG A 135 -7.50 -1.80 14.24
N SER A 136 -8.48 -1.65 13.35
CA SER A 136 -9.85 -2.17 13.56
C SER A 136 -9.88 -3.71 13.43
N PRO A 137 -10.33 -4.45 14.46
CA PRO A 137 -10.39 -5.92 14.45
C PRO A 137 -11.19 -6.47 13.25
N PHE A 138 -12.35 -5.89 12.96
CA PHE A 138 -13.16 -6.28 11.79
C PHE A 138 -12.40 -6.07 10.47
N SER A 139 -11.70 -4.93 10.34
CA SER A 139 -10.92 -4.63 9.14
C SER A 139 -9.71 -5.56 8.98
N ARG A 140 -9.15 -6.08 10.08
CA ARG A 140 -8.05 -7.06 10.02
C ARG A 140 -8.49 -8.36 9.37
N ILE A 141 -9.68 -8.86 9.71
CA ILE A 141 -10.24 -10.06 9.08
C ILE A 141 -10.47 -9.82 7.58
N ILE A 142 -11.10 -8.70 7.23
CA ILE A 142 -11.38 -8.37 5.82
C ILE A 142 -10.06 -8.27 5.03
N ALA A 143 -9.03 -7.65 5.60
CA ALA A 143 -7.73 -7.55 4.96
C ALA A 143 -7.04 -8.90 4.79
N GLN A 144 -7.17 -9.80 5.77
CA GLN A 144 -6.63 -11.16 5.74
C GLN A 144 -7.33 -12.01 4.68
N VAL A 145 -8.66 -12.04 4.67
CA VAL A 145 -9.47 -12.85 3.73
C VAL A 145 -9.41 -12.27 2.32
N GLY A 146 -9.43 -10.94 2.20
CA GLY A 146 -9.48 -10.24 0.92
C GLY A 146 -8.12 -10.06 0.23
N SER A 147 -7.01 -10.40 0.90
CA SER A 147 -5.62 -10.13 0.47
C SER A 147 -5.45 -8.71 -0.07
N THR A 148 -6.03 -7.73 0.63
CA THR A 148 -6.16 -6.35 0.11
C THR A 148 -4.79 -5.71 -0.14
N LEU A 149 -3.82 -5.97 0.73
CA LEU A 149 -2.46 -5.44 0.60
C LEU A 149 -1.76 -6.03 -0.62
N ASP A 150 -1.84 -7.35 -0.82
CA ASP A 150 -1.28 -8.03 -1.99
C ASP A 150 -1.89 -7.55 -3.30
N LYS A 151 -3.22 -7.39 -3.36
CA LYS A 151 -3.90 -6.85 -4.55
C LYS A 151 -3.45 -5.44 -4.88
N ARG A 152 -3.31 -4.59 -3.85
CA ARG A 152 -2.81 -3.20 -4.02
C ARG A 152 -1.38 -3.19 -4.54
N LEU A 153 -0.49 -3.98 -3.93
CA LEU A 153 0.91 -4.07 -4.33
C LEU A 153 1.06 -4.62 -5.75
N ASN A 154 0.35 -5.71 -6.08
CA ASN A 154 0.36 -6.29 -7.42
C ASN A 154 -0.16 -5.30 -8.47
N SER A 155 -1.21 -4.53 -8.16
CA SER A 155 -1.72 -3.50 -9.07
C SER A 155 -0.69 -2.41 -9.33
N TYR A 156 -0.03 -1.90 -8.27
CA TYR A 156 1.04 -0.91 -8.38
C TYR A 156 2.19 -1.43 -9.27
N ILE A 157 2.65 -2.65 -9.01
CA ILE A 157 3.70 -3.32 -9.79
C ILE A 157 3.29 -3.49 -11.26
N ALA A 158 2.06 -3.93 -11.51
CA ALA A 158 1.56 -4.16 -12.86
C ALA A 158 1.53 -2.86 -13.67
N GLN A 159 1.11 -1.76 -13.05
CA GLN A 159 1.10 -0.43 -13.66
C GLN A 159 2.52 0.05 -13.98
N LEU A 160 3.47 -0.14 -13.06
CA LEU A 160 4.89 0.17 -13.31
C LEU A 160 5.44 -0.65 -14.48
N LYS A 161 5.18 -1.97 -14.50
CA LYS A 161 5.59 -2.85 -15.60
C LYS A 161 5.02 -2.38 -16.93
N ASN A 162 3.76 -1.95 -16.94
CA ASN A 162 3.10 -1.48 -18.17
C ASN A 162 3.71 -0.17 -18.71
N ARG A 163 4.29 0.70 -17.87
CA ARG A 163 5.04 1.88 -18.32
C ARG A 163 6.21 1.51 -19.25
N PHE A 164 6.84 0.35 -19.03
CA PHE A 164 8.03 -0.12 -19.76
C PHE A 164 7.75 -1.20 -20.81
N LYS A 165 6.48 -1.47 -21.11
CA LYS A 165 6.08 -2.38 -22.20
C LYS A 165 5.82 -1.64 -23.53
N GLN A 166 6.00 -0.32 -23.53
CA GLN A 166 5.85 0.52 -24.71
C GLN A 166 7.11 0.46 -25.57
#